data_AF-A0A8H7SAT5-F1
#
_entry.id   AF-A0A8H7SAT5-F1
#
_cell.length_a   1.000
_cell.length_b   1.000
_cell.length_c   1.000
_cell.angle_alpha   90.00
_cell.angle_beta   90.00
_cell.angle_gamma   90.00
#
_symmetry.space_group_name_H-M   'P 1'
#
loop_
_entity.id
_entity.type
_entity.pdbx_description
1 polymer ?
#
loop_
_entity_poly.entity_id
_entity_poly.type
_entity_poly.pdbx_seq_one_letter_code
_entity_poly.pdbx_strand_id
1 'polypeptide(L)'
;MSDQSMNPDTTQIQQLVEQVARQQQLLKDLYQTRTDSKALVPVLGVAHLFTKRQAVEDASLHNFQYTLSTVLFSLDVLRHMLLPISQLDQIERIFAMLNDIHTLILYTEGTINQARNQLALWAVNPSIH
;
A
#
# COMPACT_ATOMS: atom_id res chain seq x y z
N MET A 1 -45.56 -3.89 -33.62
CA MET A 1 -45.06 -2.82 -32.71
C MET A 1 -44.93 -3.49 -31.36
N SER A 2 -43.72 -3.94 -31.02
CA SER A 2 -43.45 -4.73 -29.82
C SER A 2 -42.75 -3.83 -28.81
N ASP A 3 -43.50 -3.38 -27.80
CA ASP A 3 -42.95 -2.72 -26.62
C ASP A 3 -42.09 -3.73 -25.86
N GLN A 4 -40.77 -3.58 -25.98
CA GLN A 4 -39.82 -4.20 -25.06
C GLN A 4 -39.90 -3.42 -23.74
N SER A 5 -40.75 -3.87 -22.82
CA SER A 5 -40.68 -3.42 -21.43
C SER A 5 -39.34 -3.92 -20.87
N MET A 6 -38.36 -3.02 -20.76
CA MET A 6 -37.11 -3.28 -20.05
C MET A 6 -37.47 -3.61 -18.60
N ASN A 7 -37.28 -4.87 -18.22
CA ASN A 7 -37.64 -5.42 -16.93
C ASN A 7 -36.70 -4.80 -15.85
N PRO A 8 -37.22 -4.13 -14.81
CA PRO A 8 -36.43 -3.39 -13.83
C PRO A 8 -35.39 -4.26 -13.10
N ASP A 9 -35.66 -5.56 -12.94
CA ASP A 9 -34.75 -6.52 -12.31
C ASP A 9 -33.47 -6.74 -13.12
N THR A 10 -33.57 -6.82 -14.45
CA THR A 10 -32.40 -6.94 -15.33
C THR A 10 -31.48 -5.74 -15.24
N THR A 11 -32.04 -4.55 -15.00
CA THR A 11 -31.27 -3.30 -14.94
C THR A 11 -30.49 -3.21 -13.62
N GLN A 12 -31.09 -3.64 -12.51
CA GLN A 12 -30.41 -3.73 -11.21
C GLN A 12 -29.31 -4.79 -11.20
N ILE A 13 -29.55 -5.95 -11.82
CA ILE A 13 -28.53 -7.01 -11.96
C ILE A 13 -27.36 -6.49 -12.82
N GLN A 14 -27.62 -5.78 -13.91
CA GLN A 14 -26.58 -5.20 -14.75
C GLN A 14 -25.70 -4.20 -13.97
N GLN A 15 -26.33 -3.33 -13.17
CA GLN A 15 -25.62 -2.36 -12.34
C GLN A 15 -24.72 -3.03 -11.29
N LEU A 16 -25.20 -4.11 -10.67
CA LEU A 16 -24.44 -4.87 -9.68
C LEU A 16 -23.22 -5.55 -10.32
N VAL A 17 -23.39 -6.13 -11.50
CA VAL A 17 -22.30 -6.77 -12.26
C VAL A 17 -21.22 -5.74 -12.64
N GLU A 18 -21.61 -4.56 -13.10
CA GLU A 18 -20.67 -3.47 -13.39
C GLU A 18 -19.94 -2.96 -12.13
N GLN A 19 -20.64 -2.91 -11.00
CA GLN A 19 -20.03 -2.52 -9.72
C GLN A 19 -18.98 -3.55 -9.26
N VAL A 20 -19.28 -4.84 -9.38
CA VAL A 20 -18.33 -5.93 -9.06
C VAL A 20 -17.14 -5.91 -10.01
N ALA A 21 -17.36 -5.70 -11.32
CA ALA A 21 -16.28 -5.59 -12.30
C ALA A 21 -15.34 -4.41 -11.99
N ARG A 22 -15.89 -3.26 -11.61
CA ARG A 22 -15.11 -2.09 -11.16
C ARG A 22 -14.28 -2.40 -9.91
N GLN A 23 -14.86 -3.06 -8.91
CA GLN A 23 -14.13 -3.45 -7.70
C GLN A 23 -12.99 -4.42 -8.00
N GLN A 24 -13.20 -5.39 -8.90
CA GLN A 24 -12.15 -6.32 -9.31
C GLN A 24 -11.02 -5.63 -10.08
N GLN A 25 -11.34 -4.64 -10.91
CA GLN A 25 -10.33 -3.88 -11.63
C GLN A 25 -9.49 -3.01 -10.68
N LEU A 26 -10.15 -2.31 -9.74
CA LEU A 26 -9.45 -1.53 -8.71
C LEU A 26 -8.51 -2.41 -7.85
N LEU A 27 -8.95 -3.62 -7.46
CA LEU A 27 -8.09 -4.55 -6.75
C LEU A 27 -6.86 -4.93 -7.58
N LYS A 28 -7.03 -5.23 -8.87
CA LYS A 28 -5.90 -5.53 -9.76
C LYS A 28 -4.93 -4.35 -9.87
N ASP A 29 -5.46 -3.13 -10.02
CA ASP A 29 -4.65 -1.93 -10.14
C ASP A 29 -3.87 -1.65 -8.84
N LEU A 30 -4.47 -1.87 -7.67
CA LEU A 30 -3.78 -1.78 -6.37
C LEU A 30 -2.68 -2.84 -6.21
N TYR A 31 -2.92 -4.08 -6.64
CA TYR A 31 -1.90 -5.14 -6.66
C TYR A 31 -0.76 -4.80 -7.62
N GLN A 32 -1.05 -4.23 -8.79
CA GLN A 32 -0.04 -3.85 -9.77
C GLN A 32 0.79 -2.64 -9.31
N THR A 33 0.13 -1.65 -8.71
CA THR A 33 0.81 -0.49 -8.10
C THR A 33 1.74 -0.96 -6.96
N ARG A 34 1.37 -2.00 -6.21
CA ARG A 34 2.26 -2.63 -5.20
C ARG A 34 3.50 -3.29 -5.83
N THR A 35 3.35 -4.00 -6.95
CA THR A 35 4.51 -4.57 -7.65
C THR A 35 5.44 -3.52 -8.24
N ASP A 36 4.87 -2.38 -8.64
CA ASP A 36 5.59 -1.27 -9.26
C ASP A 36 6.20 -0.31 -8.23
N SER A 37 5.66 -0.26 -7.01
CA SER A 37 6.24 0.41 -5.83
C SER A 37 7.50 -0.28 -5.27
N LYS A 38 8.21 -1.02 -6.12
CA LYS A 38 9.56 -1.55 -5.88
C LYS A 38 10.67 -0.49 -5.99
N ALA A 39 10.35 0.79 -6.10
CA ALA A 39 11.31 1.88 -5.96
C ALA A 39 11.32 2.33 -4.47
N LEU A 40 12.38 2.14 -3.70
CA LEU A 40 13.72 2.69 -3.95
C LEU A 40 14.88 1.77 -3.52
N VAL A 41 15.88 1.76 -4.40
CA VAL A 41 17.21 1.13 -4.38
C VAL A 41 18.17 2.04 -3.57
N PRO A 42 18.98 1.50 -2.62
CA PRO A 42 20.42 1.31 -2.91
C PRO A 42 21.12 0.10 -2.24
N VAL A 43 20.46 -0.67 -1.36
CA VAL A 43 21.17 -1.73 -0.60
C VAL A 43 21.60 -2.93 -1.45
N LEU A 44 20.85 -3.27 -2.51
CA LEU A 44 21.12 -4.48 -3.32
C LEU A 44 22.52 -4.46 -3.96
N GLY A 45 23.07 -3.28 -4.28
CA GLY A 45 24.40 -3.17 -4.87
C GLY A 45 25.55 -3.37 -3.89
N VAL A 46 25.33 -3.12 -2.60
CA VAL A 46 26.38 -3.04 -1.57
C VAL A 46 26.18 -4.00 -0.41
N ALA A 47 25.12 -4.82 -0.43
CA ALA A 47 24.86 -5.85 0.58
C ALA A 47 26.04 -6.82 0.76
N HIS A 48 26.84 -7.06 -0.29
CA HIS A 48 28.04 -7.89 -0.23
C HIS A 48 29.19 -7.26 0.59
N LEU A 49 29.15 -5.95 0.82
CA LEU A 49 30.10 -5.22 1.65
C LEU A 49 29.66 -5.14 3.11
N PHE A 50 28.47 -5.63 3.45
CA PHE A 50 27.94 -5.52 4.80
C PHE A 50 28.68 -6.46 5.73
N THR A 51 29.04 -5.93 6.91
CA THR A 51 29.41 -6.79 8.02
C THR A 51 28.22 -7.67 8.42
N LYS A 52 28.47 -8.80 9.08
CA LYS A 52 27.41 -9.71 9.55
C LYS A 52 26.33 -8.97 10.38
N ARG A 53 26.75 -7.98 11.19
CA ARG A 53 25.83 -7.16 11.98
C ARG A 53 24.95 -6.27 11.10
N GLN A 54 25.54 -5.55 10.15
CA GLN A 54 24.79 -4.67 9.22
C GLN A 54 23.83 -5.47 8.35
N ALA A 55 24.19 -6.69 7.94
CA ALA A 55 23.30 -7.58 7.19
C ALA A 55 22.07 -8.01 7.99
N VAL A 56 22.24 -8.32 9.28
CA VAL A 56 21.10 -8.63 10.17
C VAL A 56 20.22 -7.41 10.39
N GLU A 57 20.83 -6.23 10.56
CA GLU A 57 20.12 -4.97 10.75
C GLU A 57 19.30 -4.59 9.50
N ASP A 58 19.89 -4.65 8.31
CA ASP A 58 19.18 -4.41 7.05
C ASP A 58 18.05 -5.42 6.83
N ALA A 59 18.26 -6.70 7.14
CA ALA A 59 17.21 -7.71 7.06
C ALA A 59 16.04 -7.41 8.01
N SER A 60 16.32 -6.95 9.24
CA SER A 60 15.30 -6.52 10.20
C SER A 60 14.52 -5.32 9.69
N LEU A 61 15.21 -4.29 9.17
CA LEU A 61 14.59 -3.10 8.60
C LEU A 61 13.75 -3.43 7.37
N HIS A 62 14.23 -4.32 6.51
CA HIS A 62 13.51 -4.80 5.34
C HIS A 62 12.23 -5.55 5.72
N ASN A 63 12.30 -6.45 6.71
CA ASN A 63 11.13 -7.17 7.21
C ASN A 63 10.09 -6.20 7.78
N PHE A 64 10.55 -5.20 8.55
CA PHE A 64 9.66 -4.20 9.12
C PHE A 64 8.97 -3.36 8.03
N GLN A 65 9.71 -2.94 7.01
CA GLN A 65 9.16 -2.27 5.84
C GLN A 65 8.11 -3.13 5.13
N TYR A 66 8.40 -4.41 4.89
CA TYR A 66 7.45 -5.33 4.26
C TYR A 66 6.15 -5.50 5.07
N THR A 67 6.26 -5.59 6.40
CA THR A 67 5.10 -5.65 7.30
C THR A 67 4.29 -4.35 7.23
N LEU A 68 4.93 -3.18 7.28
CA LEU A 68 4.25 -1.89 7.17
C LEU A 68 3.51 -1.73 5.85
N SER A 69 4.13 -2.11 4.72
CA SER A 69 3.46 -2.06 3.41
C SER A 69 2.21 -2.97 3.36
N THR A 70 2.24 -4.10 4.08
CA THR A 70 1.08 -5.00 4.17
C THR A 70 -0.04 -4.41 5.01
N VAL A 71 0.30 -3.71 6.11
CA VAL A 71 -0.67 -2.95 6.92
C VAL A 71 -1.27 -1.82 6.10
N LEU A 72 -0.45 -1.06 5.37
CA LEU A 72 -0.87 0.04 4.50
C LEU A 72 -1.90 -0.43 3.47
N PHE A 73 -1.59 -1.51 2.75
CA PHE A 73 -2.49 -2.10 1.77
C PHE A 73 -3.83 -2.52 2.41
N SER A 74 -3.79 -3.12 3.60
CA SER A 74 -5.01 -3.54 4.30
C SER A 74 -5.86 -2.34 4.72
N LEU A 75 -5.25 -1.22 5.09
CA LEU A 75 -5.93 0.03 5.38
C LEU A 75 -6.56 0.65 4.12
N ASP A 76 -5.87 0.61 2.99
CA ASP A 76 -6.39 1.11 1.72
C ASP A 76 -7.62 0.33 1.24
N VAL A 77 -7.58 -1.00 1.39
CA VAL A 77 -8.73 -1.87 1.12
C VAL A 77 -9.89 -1.55 2.08
N LEU A 78 -9.60 -1.39 3.38
CA LEU A 78 -10.62 -1.02 4.37
C LEU A 78 -11.26 0.33 4.02
N ARG A 79 -10.46 1.35 3.68
CA ARG A 79 -10.94 2.67 3.25
C ARG A 79 -11.87 2.57 2.04
N HIS A 80 -11.51 1.76 1.05
CA HIS A 80 -12.35 1.54 -0.14
C HIS A 80 -13.66 0.82 0.21
N MET A 81 -13.64 -0.16 1.12
CA MET A 81 -14.84 -0.87 1.55
C MET A 81 -15.79 0.00 2.38
N LEU A 82 -15.27 0.99 3.11
CA LEU A 82 -16.08 1.89 3.94
C LEU A 82 -16.77 3.01 3.12
N LEU A 83 -16.21 3.36 1.96
CA LEU A 83 -16.72 4.42 1.08
C LEU A 83 -18.22 4.27 0.71
N PRO A 84 -18.73 3.07 0.33
CA PRO A 84 -20.14 2.90 -0.02
C PRO A 84 -21.10 2.64 1.16
N ILE A 85 -20.60 2.30 2.36
CA ILE A 85 -21.44 1.79 3.48
C ILE A 85 -21.77 2.89 4.50
N SER A 86 -21.02 3.99 4.49
CA SER A 86 -20.96 4.88 5.64
C SER A 86 -21.98 6.03 5.56
N GLN A 87 -22.73 6.23 6.65
CA GLN A 87 -23.57 7.41 6.86
C GLN A 87 -22.71 8.66 7.11
N LEU A 88 -23.14 9.80 6.58
CA LEU A 88 -22.36 11.05 6.48
C LEU A 88 -21.79 11.58 7.81
N ASP A 89 -22.43 11.33 8.95
CA ASP A 89 -22.12 12.04 10.20
C ASP A 89 -20.87 11.51 10.93
N GLN A 90 -20.44 10.27 10.68
CA GLN A 90 -19.22 9.70 11.28
C GLN A 90 -18.13 9.35 10.27
N ILE A 91 -18.44 9.42 8.97
CA ILE A 91 -17.52 9.01 7.91
C ILE A 91 -16.28 9.93 7.85
N GLU A 92 -16.46 11.24 8.00
CA GLU A 92 -15.36 12.20 7.87
C GLU A 92 -14.29 11.97 8.94
N ARG A 93 -14.71 11.70 10.18
CA ARG A 93 -13.78 11.40 11.29
C ARG A 93 -13.04 10.08 11.07
N ILE A 94 -13.74 9.04 10.61
CA ILE A 94 -13.12 7.75 10.31
C ILE A 94 -12.10 7.88 9.18
N PHE A 95 -12.44 8.59 8.11
CA PHE A 95 -11.53 8.81 6.99
C PHE A 95 -10.34 9.71 7.35
N ALA A 96 -10.53 10.71 8.21
CA ALA A 96 -9.44 11.51 8.76
C ALA A 96 -8.46 10.63 9.55
N MET A 97 -8.96 9.79 10.48
CA MET A 97 -8.11 8.86 11.23
C MET A 97 -7.37 7.86 10.32
N LEU A 98 -8.05 7.29 9.32
CA LEU A 98 -7.41 6.39 8.36
C LEU A 98 -6.32 7.10 7.55
N ASN A 99 -6.55 8.36 7.18
CA ASN A 99 -5.57 9.17 6.45
C ASN A 99 -4.36 9.53 7.32
N ASP A 100 -4.57 9.83 8.59
CA ASP A 100 -3.49 10.10 9.55
C ASP A 100 -2.63 8.85 9.76
N ILE A 101 -3.25 7.69 9.93
CA ILE A 101 -2.54 6.40 10.03
C ILE A 101 -1.76 6.10 8.75
N HIS A 102 -2.38 6.30 7.57
CA HIS A 102 -1.73 6.11 6.27
C HIS A 102 -0.49 7.01 6.15
N THR A 103 -0.60 8.28 6.53
CA THR A 103 0.52 9.24 6.53
C THR A 103 1.63 8.83 7.49
N LEU A 104 1.28 8.37 8.70
CA LEU A 104 2.26 7.91 9.69
C LEU A 104 3.04 6.69 9.20
N ILE A 105 2.36 5.74 8.56
CA ILE A 105 3.02 4.55 8.00
C ILE A 105 4.00 4.95 6.89
N LEU A 106 3.59 5.82 5.95
CA LEU A 106 4.46 6.31 4.88
C LEU A 106 5.69 7.06 5.42
N TYR A 107 5.50 7.89 6.45
CA TYR A 107 6.61 8.57 7.13
C TYR A 107 7.58 7.57 7.77
N THR A 108 7.05 6.52 8.40
CA THR A 108 7.85 5.46 9.02
C THR A 108 8.64 4.68 7.96
N GLU A 109 8.02 4.32 6.83
CA GLU A 109 8.72 3.69 5.70
C GLU A 109 9.84 4.59 5.14
N GLY A 110 9.61 5.90 5.03
CA GLY A 110 10.64 6.87 4.65
C GLY A 110 11.83 6.87 5.61
N THR A 111 11.57 6.82 6.91
CA THR A 111 12.61 6.75 7.96
C THR A 111 13.41 5.44 7.88
N ILE A 112 12.74 4.32 7.64
CA ILE A 112 13.40 3.01 7.43
C ILE A 112 14.30 3.07 6.20
N ASN A 113 13.82 3.62 5.09
CA ASN A 113 14.63 3.78 3.87
C ASN A 113 15.88 4.63 4.15
N GLN A 114 15.75 5.72 4.91
CA GLN A 114 16.90 6.53 5.30
C GLN A 114 17.92 5.73 6.13
N ALA A 115 17.47 4.94 7.12
CA ALA A 115 18.35 4.10 7.92
C ALA A 115 19.09 3.05 7.08
N ARG A 116 18.38 2.39 6.15
CA ARG A 116 18.97 1.42 5.22
C ARG A 116 20.00 2.07 4.29
N ASN A 117 19.75 3.31 3.84
CA ASN A 117 20.70 4.09 3.04
C ASN A 117 21.95 4.47 3.85
N GLN A 118 21.80 4.81 5.13
CA GLN A 118 22.94 5.08 6.01
C GLN A 118 23.80 3.84 6.23
N LEU A 119 23.18 2.66 6.45
CA LEU A 119 23.90 1.39 6.52
C LEU A 119 24.69 1.11 5.24
N ALA A 120 24.09 1.36 4.08
CA ALA A 120 24.75 1.24 2.78
C ALA A 120 25.95 2.19 2.66
N LEU A 121 25.80 3.45 3.08
CA LEU A 121 26.89 4.43 3.08
C LEU A 121 28.05 3.99 3.99
N TRP A 122 27.76 3.53 5.20
CA TRP A 122 28.79 3.04 6.14
C TRP A 122 29.50 1.80 5.63
N ALA A 123 28.80 0.92 4.91
CA ALA A 123 29.42 -0.26 4.30
C ALA A 123 30.41 0.11 3.19
N VAL A 124 30.11 1.15 2.40
CA VAL A 124 31.00 1.62 1.31
C VAL A 124 32.14 2.49 1.85
N ASN A 125 31.88 3.30 2.87
CA ASN A 125 32.87 4.16 3.48
C ASN A 125 32.84 4.06 5.01
N PRO A 126 33.61 3.12 5.60
CA PRO A 126 33.66 2.91 7.03
C PRO A 126 34.20 4.11 7.84
N SER A 127 34.84 5.08 7.18
CA SER A 127 35.41 6.28 7.83
C SER A 127 34.38 7.38 8.12
N ILE A 128 33.14 7.24 7.62
CA ILE A 128 32.04 8.19 7.86
C ILE A 128 31.33 7.94 9.22
N HIS A 129 31.88 7.04 10.05
CA HIS A 129 31.31 6.67 11.36
C HIS A 129 31.63 7.66 12.48
#